data_AF-A0A5C6DQ86-F1
#
_entry.id   AF-A0A5C6DQ86-F1
#
_cell.length_a   1.000
_cell.length_b   1.000
_cell.length_c   1.000
_cell.angle_alpha   90.00
_cell.angle_beta   90.00
_cell.angle_gamma   90.00
#
_symmetry.space_group_name_H-M   'P 1'
#
loop_
_entity.id
_entity.type
_entity.pdbx_description
1 polymer ?
#
loop_
_entity_poly.entity_id
_entity_poly.type
_entity_poly.pdbx_seq_one_letter_code
_entity_poly.pdbx_strand_id
1 'polypeptide(L)'
;MHRFLAFFVVLTFTFCTPCHGERRSLDPKIDSVEQLRTHYSGEILLEGNKLTFKRSGVIAFDQSNRGFIWNVPPSITHVVVGDGVMVDGALHLHGDCLIEGVNREHSGFFGTYHQAWPQNHDIKAYKICTIQGFGDGTITVRNLTFKNPRGFFIRGGDSPVHLSQCDFLETRPGYHNHSDGFEGGPGSTIDQCHFDVGDDVIKVYNDVTVTHTTIVMGINSVPIQFGWGSYGSGAKGIFRNVKIYGNVGRGPAGATLVARAGRYEKSVVLEDCSIDTPNGALFHLHPEAADSLIQVTIKGTPIRIKAFGPISTETRITINGAPYAPDTKQTRWDYPLAKPVGCSRALPIMRRDAQPSDEPILRW
;
A
#
# COMPACT_ATOMS: atom_id res chain seq x y z
N MET A 1 -68.70 5.79 27.88
CA MET A 1 -68.49 6.00 26.42
C MET A 1 -67.25 6.84 26.19
N HIS A 2 -66.04 6.27 26.18
CA HIS A 2 -64.84 6.95 25.70
C HIS A 2 -64.09 5.96 24.80
N ARG A 3 -64.05 6.25 23.50
CA ARG A 3 -63.31 5.46 22.51
C ARG A 3 -61.94 6.11 22.33
N PHE A 4 -60.89 5.39 22.69
CA PHE A 4 -59.52 5.73 22.31
C PHE A 4 -59.30 5.31 20.85
N LEU A 5 -58.90 6.27 20.02
CA LEU A 5 -58.50 6.06 18.64
C LEU A 5 -56.97 5.91 18.60
N ALA A 6 -56.48 4.69 18.41
CA ALA A 6 -55.05 4.42 18.24
C ALA A 6 -54.67 4.68 16.78
N PHE A 7 -53.81 5.67 16.54
CA PHE A 7 -53.18 5.91 15.25
C PHE A 7 -51.96 4.99 15.11
N PHE A 8 -52.04 4.02 14.20
CA PHE A 8 -50.88 3.27 13.72
C PHE A 8 -50.18 4.10 12.63
N VAL A 9 -49.00 4.63 12.93
CA VAL A 9 -48.10 5.21 11.93
C VAL A 9 -47.23 4.08 11.39
N VAL A 10 -47.49 3.65 10.16
CA VAL A 10 -46.62 2.73 9.43
C VAL A 10 -45.50 3.56 8.81
N LEU A 11 -44.30 3.51 9.40
CA LEU A 11 -43.08 4.03 8.77
C LEU A 11 -42.62 3.02 7.71
N THR A 12 -42.88 3.32 6.45
CA THR A 12 -42.23 2.64 5.32
C THR A 12 -40.82 3.20 5.14
N PHE A 13 -39.81 2.42 5.52
CA PHE A 13 -38.42 2.71 5.17
C PHE A 13 -38.19 2.37 3.69
N THR A 14 -38.17 3.40 2.85
CA THR A 14 -37.69 3.26 1.47
C THR A 14 -36.16 3.21 1.51
N PHE A 15 -35.58 2.02 1.36
CA PHE A 15 -34.15 1.89 1.11
C PHE A 15 -33.85 2.47 -0.27
N CYS A 16 -33.27 3.68 -0.31
CA CYS A 16 -32.58 4.17 -1.50
C CYS A 16 -31.32 3.33 -1.69
N THR A 17 -31.35 2.39 -2.62
CA THR A 17 -30.13 1.78 -3.16
C THR A 17 -29.25 2.89 -3.71
N PRO A 18 -27.96 2.98 -3.35
CA PRO A 18 -27.05 3.95 -3.95
C PRO A 18 -27.01 3.66 -5.45
N CYS A 19 -27.28 4.69 -6.27
CA CYS A 19 -26.97 4.64 -7.69
C CYS A 19 -25.46 4.51 -7.82
N HIS A 20 -24.94 3.29 -8.00
CA HIS A 20 -23.65 3.07 -8.63
C HIS A 20 -23.79 3.54 -10.07
N GLY A 21 -23.57 4.84 -10.30
CA GLY A 21 -23.45 5.38 -11.64
C GLY A 21 -22.42 4.54 -12.39
N GLU A 22 -22.84 3.98 -13.52
CA GLU A 22 -21.97 3.21 -14.42
C GLU A 22 -20.71 4.03 -14.69
N ARG A 23 -19.64 3.75 -13.95
CA ARG A 23 -18.30 4.04 -14.42
C ARG A 23 -18.09 3.08 -15.57
N ARG A 24 -18.41 3.52 -16.79
CA ARG A 24 -17.86 2.93 -18.01
C ARG A 24 -16.36 3.18 -18.00
N SER A 25 -15.68 2.38 -17.19
CA SER A 25 -14.29 2.00 -17.37
C SER A 25 -14.20 1.50 -18.80
N LEU A 26 -13.48 2.22 -19.65
CA LEU A 26 -12.94 1.61 -20.86
C LEU A 26 -12.02 0.52 -20.34
N ASP A 27 -12.52 -0.71 -20.26
CA ASP A 27 -11.69 -1.82 -19.83
C ASP A 27 -10.46 -1.84 -20.74
N PRO A 28 -9.25 -1.78 -20.17
CA PRO A 28 -8.05 -1.77 -20.98
C PRO A 28 -8.04 -3.01 -21.85
N LYS A 29 -7.61 -2.83 -23.11
CA LYS A 29 -7.49 -3.92 -24.07
C LYS A 29 -6.58 -5.00 -23.46
N ILE A 30 -7.12 -6.21 -23.29
CA ILE A 30 -6.37 -7.38 -22.84
C ILE A 30 -5.32 -7.72 -23.91
N ASP A 31 -4.08 -7.96 -23.49
CA ASP A 31 -2.95 -8.27 -24.36
C ASP A 31 -2.64 -9.77 -24.33
N SER A 32 -2.61 -10.43 -25.48
CA SER A 32 -2.31 -11.86 -25.55
C SER A 32 -0.86 -12.18 -25.15
N VAL A 33 -0.59 -13.44 -24.76
CA VAL A 33 0.78 -13.89 -24.46
C VAL A 33 1.70 -13.78 -25.67
N GLU A 34 1.19 -13.92 -26.89
CA GLU A 34 2.02 -13.74 -28.08
C GLU A 34 2.42 -12.28 -28.31
N GLN A 35 1.55 -11.33 -27.98
CA GLN A 35 1.95 -9.92 -27.95
C GLN A 35 3.01 -9.67 -26.87
N LEU A 36 2.87 -10.27 -25.68
CA LEU A 36 3.94 -10.18 -24.67
C LEU A 36 5.26 -10.76 -25.21
N ARG A 37 5.22 -11.89 -25.91
CA ARG A 37 6.42 -12.54 -26.47
C ARG A 37 7.16 -11.61 -27.45
N THR A 38 6.44 -10.81 -28.23
CA THR A 38 7.05 -9.85 -29.17
C THR A 38 7.55 -8.58 -28.48
N HIS A 39 6.91 -8.18 -27.38
CA HIS A 39 7.20 -6.91 -26.68
C HIS A 39 8.05 -7.07 -25.41
N TYR A 40 8.35 -8.29 -24.98
CA TYR A 40 9.23 -8.56 -23.85
C TYR A 40 10.63 -8.93 -24.33
N SER A 41 11.64 -8.16 -23.92
CA SER A 41 13.03 -8.37 -24.36
C SER A 41 13.73 -9.59 -23.72
N GLY A 42 13.13 -10.18 -22.69
CA GLY A 42 13.70 -11.30 -21.94
C GLY A 42 13.36 -12.65 -22.56
N GLU A 43 13.09 -13.64 -21.71
CA GLU A 43 12.63 -14.97 -22.13
C GLU A 43 11.43 -15.36 -21.26
N ILE A 44 10.40 -15.92 -21.90
CA ILE A 44 9.20 -16.44 -21.23
C ILE A 44 8.92 -17.87 -21.67
N LEU A 45 8.36 -18.65 -20.75
CA LEU A 45 7.84 -19.99 -20.98
C LEU A 45 6.35 -20.02 -20.60
N LEU A 46 5.51 -20.53 -21.51
CA LEU A 46 4.08 -20.72 -21.27
C LEU A 46 3.79 -22.23 -21.16
N GLU A 47 3.18 -22.64 -20.05
CA GLU A 47 2.77 -24.02 -19.77
C GLU A 47 1.30 -24.02 -19.34
N GLY A 48 0.37 -24.17 -20.29
CA GLY A 48 -1.06 -24.06 -20.02
C GLY A 48 -1.45 -22.64 -19.59
N ASN A 49 -1.96 -22.48 -18.36
CA ASN A 49 -2.34 -21.21 -17.75
C ASN A 49 -1.21 -20.54 -16.94
N LYS A 50 -0.01 -21.13 -16.95
CA LYS A 50 1.16 -20.64 -16.21
C LYS A 50 2.17 -19.98 -17.14
N LEU A 51 2.49 -18.72 -16.88
CA LEU A 51 3.57 -18.00 -17.54
C LEU A 51 4.78 -17.86 -16.60
N THR A 52 5.97 -18.21 -17.08
CA THR A 52 7.22 -18.06 -16.32
C THR A 52 8.14 -17.09 -17.04
N PHE A 53 8.57 -16.01 -16.38
CA PHE A 53 9.69 -15.19 -16.81
C PHE A 53 11.00 -15.92 -16.49
N LYS A 54 11.70 -16.39 -17.52
CA LYS A 54 12.94 -17.19 -17.41
C LYS A 54 14.21 -16.33 -17.42
N ARG A 55 14.14 -15.14 -18.02
CA ARG A 55 15.24 -14.19 -18.12
C ARG A 55 14.71 -12.77 -17.95
N SER A 56 15.48 -11.92 -17.27
CA SER A 56 15.21 -10.50 -17.11
C SER A 56 15.02 -9.82 -18.46
N GLY A 57 14.21 -8.77 -18.48
CA GLY A 57 13.87 -8.04 -19.69
C GLY A 57 12.92 -6.90 -19.41
N VAL A 58 12.61 -6.15 -20.46
CA VAL A 58 11.72 -4.99 -20.44
C VAL A 58 10.45 -5.33 -21.19
N ILE A 59 9.29 -5.01 -20.61
CA ILE A 59 8.01 -5.00 -21.31
C ILE A 59 7.91 -3.65 -22.06
N ALA A 60 7.73 -3.68 -23.38
CA ALA A 60 7.72 -2.49 -24.22
C ALA A 60 6.70 -2.60 -25.38
N PHE A 61 5.41 -2.46 -25.07
CA PHE A 61 4.33 -2.27 -26.04
C PHE A 61 4.37 -0.87 -26.66
N ASP A 62 3.76 -0.70 -27.83
CA ASP A 62 3.80 0.55 -28.63
C ASP A 62 3.03 1.74 -28.01
N GLN A 63 2.51 1.61 -26.78
CA GLN A 63 1.79 2.67 -26.08
C GLN A 63 2.77 3.62 -25.37
N SER A 64 2.80 4.89 -25.75
CA SER A 64 3.90 5.81 -25.36
C SER A 64 4.14 5.94 -23.85
N ASN A 65 3.11 6.06 -23.01
CA ASN A 65 3.27 6.25 -21.55
C ASN A 65 2.74 5.09 -20.69
N ARG A 66 2.28 4.00 -21.31
CA ARG A 66 1.80 2.78 -20.64
C ARG A 66 2.36 1.50 -21.25
N GLY A 67 3.30 1.59 -22.18
CA GLY A 67 3.88 0.47 -22.90
C GLY A 67 4.62 -0.55 -22.03
N PHE A 68 4.92 -0.21 -20.79
CA PHE A 68 5.52 -1.12 -19.82
C PHE A 68 4.50 -1.99 -19.06
N ILE A 69 3.21 -1.80 -19.31
CA ILE A 69 2.12 -2.56 -18.69
C ILE A 69 1.70 -3.68 -19.63
N TRP A 70 1.69 -4.91 -19.12
CA TRP A 70 1.00 -6.02 -19.73
C TRP A 70 -0.40 -6.18 -19.11
N ASN A 71 -1.45 -6.05 -19.93
CA ASN A 71 -2.82 -6.36 -19.52
C ASN A 71 -3.01 -7.89 -19.63
N VAL A 72 -2.81 -8.58 -18.51
CA VAL A 72 -2.73 -10.04 -18.42
C VAL A 72 -4.09 -10.66 -18.77
N PRO A 73 -4.16 -11.61 -19.72
CA PRO A 73 -5.40 -12.32 -20.01
C PRO A 73 -5.90 -13.11 -18.79
N PRO A 74 -7.22 -13.12 -18.53
CA PRO A 74 -7.80 -13.93 -17.45
C PRO A 74 -7.50 -15.43 -17.54
N SER A 75 -7.11 -15.93 -18.73
CA SER A 75 -6.66 -17.31 -18.91
C SER A 75 -5.30 -17.61 -18.27
N ILE A 76 -4.53 -16.58 -17.89
CA ILE A 76 -3.25 -16.71 -17.18
C ILE A 76 -3.50 -16.51 -15.69
N THR A 77 -3.67 -17.62 -14.99
CA THR A 77 -3.96 -17.63 -13.55
C THR A 77 -2.71 -17.80 -12.70
N HIS A 78 -1.54 -17.99 -13.31
CA HIS A 78 -0.28 -18.17 -12.61
C HIS A 78 0.88 -17.50 -13.36
N VAL A 79 1.57 -16.57 -12.69
CA VAL A 79 2.78 -15.91 -13.17
C VAL A 79 3.93 -16.24 -12.23
N VAL A 80 5.04 -16.72 -12.78
CA VAL A 80 6.27 -17.04 -12.04
C VAL A 80 7.42 -16.17 -12.52
N VAL A 81 8.16 -15.56 -11.61
CA VAL A 81 9.40 -14.85 -11.89
C VAL A 81 10.57 -15.74 -11.45
N GLY A 82 11.42 -16.16 -12.40
CA GLY A 82 12.55 -17.04 -12.14
C GLY A 82 13.56 -16.49 -11.13
N ASP A 83 14.44 -17.34 -10.61
CA ASP A 83 15.55 -16.90 -9.76
C ASP A 83 16.52 -16.04 -10.59
N GLY A 84 17.01 -14.94 -10.02
CA GLY A 84 17.83 -13.96 -10.72
C GLY A 84 17.10 -13.15 -11.80
N VAL A 85 15.76 -13.21 -11.87
CA VAL A 85 14.96 -12.52 -12.88
C VAL A 85 14.33 -11.24 -12.31
N MET A 86 14.58 -10.12 -12.98
CA MET A 86 13.96 -8.83 -12.70
C MET A 86 13.22 -8.35 -13.95
N VAL A 87 11.90 -8.26 -13.87
CA VAL A 87 11.05 -7.81 -14.98
C VAL A 87 10.90 -6.29 -14.89
N ASP A 88 11.41 -5.55 -15.88
CA ASP A 88 11.12 -4.12 -16.01
C ASP A 88 9.75 -3.97 -16.67
N GLY A 89 8.72 -3.73 -15.85
CA GLY A 89 7.35 -3.66 -16.31
C GLY A 89 6.31 -3.75 -15.19
N ALA A 90 5.07 -3.95 -15.61
CA ALA A 90 3.90 -4.02 -14.73
C ALA A 90 2.85 -5.01 -15.26
N LEU A 91 2.03 -5.54 -14.35
CA LEU A 91 0.97 -6.51 -14.62
C LEU A 91 -0.39 -5.95 -14.20
N HIS A 92 -1.31 -5.82 -15.14
CA HIS A 92 -2.68 -5.36 -14.93
C HIS A 92 -3.62 -6.55 -15.16
N LEU A 93 -4.41 -6.92 -14.16
CA LEU A 93 -5.06 -8.24 -14.03
C LEU A 93 -6.58 -8.11 -14.01
N HIS A 94 -7.27 -9.07 -14.64
CA HIS A 94 -8.73 -9.11 -14.80
C HIS A 94 -9.33 -10.45 -14.33
N GLY A 95 -8.90 -10.94 -13.17
CA GLY A 95 -9.35 -12.22 -12.62
C GLY A 95 -8.41 -12.77 -11.54
N ASP A 96 -8.66 -14.02 -11.13
CA ASP A 96 -7.81 -14.74 -10.19
C ASP A 96 -6.40 -14.93 -10.76
N CYS A 97 -5.37 -14.54 -10.01
CA CYS A 97 -3.99 -14.75 -10.41
C CYS A 97 -3.05 -14.92 -9.21
N LEU A 98 -2.26 -15.99 -9.23
CA LEU A 98 -1.09 -16.14 -8.37
C LEU A 98 0.14 -15.59 -9.09
N ILE A 99 0.86 -14.68 -8.44
CA ILE A 99 2.13 -14.12 -8.91
C ILE A 99 3.19 -14.46 -7.88
N GLU A 100 4.21 -15.22 -8.27
CA GLU A 100 5.26 -15.63 -7.34
C GLU A 100 6.66 -15.55 -7.91
N GLY A 101 7.62 -15.22 -7.05
CA GLY A 101 9.04 -15.37 -7.36
C GLY A 101 9.53 -16.74 -6.94
N VAL A 102 10.53 -17.26 -7.63
CA VAL A 102 11.27 -18.46 -7.19
C VAL A 102 12.14 -18.13 -5.98
N ASN A 103 12.66 -16.90 -5.91
CA ASN A 103 13.51 -16.42 -4.84
C ASN A 103 13.16 -14.96 -4.50
N ARG A 104 12.61 -14.71 -3.30
CA ARG A 104 12.22 -13.36 -2.83
C ARG A 104 13.25 -12.28 -3.14
N GLU A 105 14.54 -12.58 -2.97
CA GLU A 105 15.61 -11.59 -3.06
C GLU A 105 15.94 -11.19 -4.50
N HIS A 106 15.77 -12.14 -5.43
CA HIS A 106 16.31 -12.05 -6.79
C HIS A 106 15.25 -12.19 -7.88
N SER A 107 14.02 -12.54 -7.52
CA SER A 107 12.84 -12.59 -8.37
C SER A 107 12.01 -11.34 -8.13
N GLY A 108 11.75 -10.54 -9.16
CA GLY A 108 11.07 -9.28 -8.92
C GLY A 108 10.63 -8.47 -10.13
N PHE A 109 10.12 -7.28 -9.79
CA PHE A 109 9.76 -6.24 -10.74
C PHE A 109 10.57 -4.97 -10.48
N PHE A 110 10.97 -4.33 -11.56
CA PHE A 110 11.63 -3.03 -11.56
C PHE A 110 10.79 -2.01 -12.34
N GLY A 111 10.72 -0.77 -11.86
CA GLY A 111 10.08 0.31 -12.59
C GLY A 111 11.09 1.22 -13.28
N THR A 112 11.79 2.07 -12.54
CA THR A 112 12.65 3.10 -13.15
C THR A 112 13.64 3.68 -12.16
N TYR A 113 14.76 4.23 -12.64
CA TYR A 113 15.66 5.06 -11.82
C TYR A 113 15.24 6.54 -11.80
N HIS A 114 14.32 6.96 -12.66
CA HIS A 114 13.92 8.36 -12.76
C HIS A 114 12.96 8.75 -11.63
N GLN A 115 13.24 9.88 -10.97
CA GLN A 115 12.31 10.51 -10.04
C GLN A 115 11.13 11.12 -10.79
N ALA A 116 10.00 11.27 -10.11
CA ALA A 116 8.79 11.92 -10.65
C ALA A 116 8.38 11.42 -12.05
N TRP A 117 8.56 10.11 -12.29
CA TRP A 117 8.27 9.49 -13.59
C TRP A 117 6.85 9.80 -14.09
N PRO A 118 5.77 9.69 -13.28
CA PRO A 118 4.42 9.99 -13.75
C PRO A 118 4.26 11.42 -14.29
N GLN A 119 4.84 12.40 -13.57
CA GLN A 119 4.75 13.82 -13.92
C GLN A 119 5.53 14.13 -15.18
N ASN A 120 6.71 13.52 -15.34
CA ASN A 120 7.53 13.68 -16.53
C ASN A 120 6.93 13.01 -17.78
N HIS A 121 5.84 12.25 -17.62
CA HIS A 121 5.12 11.57 -18.70
C HIS A 121 3.62 11.93 -18.74
N ASP A 122 3.24 13.04 -18.09
CA ASP A 122 1.88 13.59 -18.04
C ASP A 122 0.79 12.56 -17.67
N ILE A 123 1.12 11.62 -16.79
CA ILE A 123 0.21 10.57 -16.33
C ILE A 123 0.03 10.61 -14.81
N LYS A 124 -1.18 10.31 -14.36
CA LYS A 124 -1.48 10.23 -12.92
C LYS A 124 -0.88 8.94 -12.35
N ALA A 125 -0.10 9.05 -11.28
CA ALA A 125 0.60 7.93 -10.67
C ALA A 125 -0.29 6.72 -10.34
N TYR A 126 -1.51 6.97 -9.82
CA TYR A 126 -2.46 5.91 -9.47
C TYR A 126 -2.97 5.07 -10.66
N LYS A 127 -2.68 5.49 -11.91
CA LYS A 127 -3.05 4.77 -13.14
C LYS A 127 -1.96 3.80 -13.62
N ILE A 128 -0.78 3.82 -13.01
CA ILE A 128 0.40 3.07 -13.44
C ILE A 128 1.04 2.34 -12.27
N CYS A 129 0.34 1.30 -11.80
CA CYS A 129 0.82 0.46 -10.71
C CYS A 129 1.64 -0.70 -11.25
N THR A 130 2.62 -1.18 -10.49
CA THR A 130 3.36 -2.40 -10.86
C THR A 130 2.44 -3.61 -10.89
N ILE A 131 1.57 -3.78 -9.90
CA ILE A 131 0.46 -4.75 -9.94
C ILE A 131 -0.85 -3.99 -9.78
N GLN A 132 -1.80 -4.23 -10.67
CA GLN A 132 -3.14 -3.66 -10.58
C GLN A 132 -4.24 -4.68 -10.84
N GLY A 133 -5.25 -4.74 -9.96
CA GLY A 133 -6.49 -5.47 -10.18
C GLY A 133 -7.57 -4.60 -10.84
N PHE A 134 -8.34 -5.22 -11.74
CA PHE A 134 -9.51 -4.65 -12.39
C PHE A 134 -10.66 -5.66 -12.34
N GLY A 135 -11.60 -5.45 -11.42
CA GLY A 135 -12.85 -6.21 -11.35
C GLY A 135 -12.80 -7.42 -10.41
N ASP A 136 -13.57 -8.44 -10.77
CA ASP A 136 -13.82 -9.62 -9.93
C ASP A 136 -12.67 -10.62 -10.01
N GLY A 137 -12.07 -10.94 -8.88
CA GLY A 137 -10.97 -11.90 -8.77
C GLY A 137 -10.07 -11.62 -7.58
N THR A 138 -9.27 -12.60 -7.21
CA THR A 138 -8.31 -12.53 -6.11
C THR A 138 -6.88 -12.56 -6.65
N ILE A 139 -6.10 -11.57 -6.28
CA ILE A 139 -4.68 -11.49 -6.64
C ILE A 139 -3.85 -11.95 -5.45
N THR A 140 -3.08 -13.01 -5.63
CA THR A 140 -2.11 -13.47 -4.63
C THR A 140 -0.71 -13.16 -5.12
N VAL A 141 0.08 -12.45 -4.33
CA VAL A 141 1.47 -12.11 -4.66
C VAL A 141 2.39 -12.63 -3.56
N ARG A 142 3.42 -13.40 -3.90
CA ARG A 142 4.34 -13.91 -2.89
C ARG A 142 5.79 -14.05 -3.33
N ASN A 143 6.70 -14.00 -2.35
CA ASN A 143 8.11 -14.34 -2.55
C ASN A 143 8.77 -13.49 -3.67
N LEU A 144 8.52 -12.17 -3.69
CA LEU A 144 8.99 -11.24 -4.72
C LEU A 144 9.62 -9.98 -4.12
N THR A 145 10.55 -9.37 -4.85
CA THR A 145 11.04 -8.01 -4.61
C THR A 145 10.51 -7.05 -5.66
N PHE A 146 10.01 -5.90 -5.24
CA PHE A 146 9.60 -4.79 -6.11
C PHE A 146 10.54 -3.60 -5.89
N LYS A 147 11.04 -3.00 -6.98
CA LYS A 147 11.98 -1.87 -6.93
C LYS A 147 11.53 -0.68 -7.78
N ASN A 148 11.55 0.50 -7.18
CA ASN A 148 11.39 1.81 -7.82
C ASN A 148 10.24 1.87 -8.86
N PRO A 149 8.98 1.76 -8.45
CA PRO A 149 7.85 1.69 -9.37
C PRO A 149 7.73 2.99 -10.18
N ARG A 150 7.21 2.90 -11.41
CA ARG A 150 6.90 4.11 -12.21
C ARG A 150 5.76 4.92 -11.62
N GLY A 151 4.87 4.28 -10.84
CA GLY A 151 3.84 4.91 -10.02
C GLY A 151 3.70 4.11 -8.72
N PHE A 152 2.51 3.62 -8.42
CA PHE A 152 2.28 2.86 -7.18
C PHE A 152 2.84 1.44 -7.31
N PHE A 153 3.16 0.78 -6.19
CA PHE A 153 3.50 -0.65 -6.22
C PHE A 153 2.27 -1.51 -6.49
N ILE A 154 1.29 -1.50 -5.60
CA ILE A 154 0.12 -2.39 -5.65
C ILE A 154 -1.18 -1.62 -5.49
N ARG A 155 -2.13 -1.85 -6.42
CA ARG A 155 -3.54 -1.47 -6.23
C ARG A 155 -4.48 -2.64 -6.56
N GLY A 156 -5.39 -2.96 -5.66
CA GLY A 156 -6.41 -4.00 -5.90
C GLY A 156 -7.62 -3.50 -6.68
N GLY A 157 -7.94 -2.20 -6.59
CA GLY A 157 -9.24 -1.71 -7.05
C GLY A 157 -10.34 -2.40 -6.24
N ASP A 158 -11.18 -3.17 -6.93
CA ASP A 158 -12.23 -3.99 -6.32
C ASP A 158 -11.75 -5.43 -5.99
N SER A 159 -10.58 -5.83 -6.48
CA SER A 159 -10.01 -7.16 -6.26
C SER A 159 -9.30 -7.26 -4.90
N PRO A 160 -9.61 -8.24 -4.03
CA PRO A 160 -8.76 -8.55 -2.88
C PRO A 160 -7.34 -8.90 -3.33
N VAL A 161 -6.35 -8.35 -2.62
CA VAL A 161 -4.93 -8.64 -2.85
C VAL A 161 -4.32 -9.22 -1.58
N HIS A 162 -3.69 -10.39 -1.72
CA HIS A 162 -3.01 -11.09 -0.64
C HIS A 162 -1.51 -11.11 -0.89
N LEU A 163 -0.76 -10.34 -0.11
CA LEU A 163 0.70 -10.28 -0.17
C LEU A 163 1.31 -11.18 0.90
N SER A 164 2.29 -12.01 0.53
CA SER A 164 3.11 -12.71 1.53
C SER A 164 4.59 -12.76 1.14
N GLN A 165 5.46 -12.46 2.10
CA GLN A 165 6.92 -12.57 1.90
C GLN A 165 7.44 -11.72 0.72
N CYS A 166 6.97 -10.48 0.61
CA CYS A 166 7.40 -9.54 -0.44
C CYS A 166 8.23 -8.38 0.14
N ASP A 167 9.15 -7.86 -0.67
CA ASP A 167 9.93 -6.65 -0.37
C ASP A 167 9.55 -5.52 -1.34
N PHE A 168 9.31 -4.31 -0.83
CA PHE A 168 8.97 -3.13 -1.61
C PHE A 168 10.00 -2.04 -1.32
N LEU A 169 10.81 -1.70 -2.33
CA LEU A 169 12.01 -0.88 -2.15
C LEU A 169 11.99 0.34 -3.07
N GLU A 170 12.02 1.51 -2.47
CA GLU A 170 12.28 2.79 -3.11
C GLU A 170 13.71 3.21 -2.81
N THR A 171 14.56 3.14 -3.83
CA THR A 171 15.98 3.50 -3.73
C THR A 171 16.27 4.88 -4.31
N ARG A 172 15.31 5.50 -5.00
CA ARG A 172 15.44 6.87 -5.51
C ARG A 172 15.33 7.85 -4.34
N PRO A 173 16.15 8.91 -4.32
CA PRO A 173 16.03 9.93 -3.29
C PRO A 173 14.75 10.77 -3.48
N GLY A 174 14.54 11.74 -2.59
CA GLY A 174 13.67 12.88 -2.82
C GLY A 174 12.16 12.65 -2.64
N TYR A 175 11.39 13.60 -3.17
CA TYR A 175 9.93 13.64 -3.13
C TYR A 175 9.36 13.26 -4.51
N HIS A 176 8.03 13.07 -4.59
CA HIS A 176 7.30 12.96 -5.85
C HIS A 176 7.54 11.70 -6.69
N ASN A 177 8.24 10.70 -6.15
CA ASN A 177 8.37 9.39 -6.79
C ASN A 177 7.04 8.63 -6.89
N HIS A 178 6.05 8.99 -6.06
CA HIS A 178 4.74 8.35 -6.00
C HIS A 178 4.80 6.84 -5.83
N SER A 179 5.80 6.36 -5.10
CA SER A 179 5.99 4.95 -4.79
C SER A 179 5.10 4.55 -3.61
N ASP A 180 3.79 4.71 -3.75
CA ASP A 180 2.83 4.27 -2.73
C ASP A 180 2.87 2.74 -2.63
N GLY A 181 2.83 2.21 -1.40
CA GLY A 181 3.05 0.77 -1.15
C GLY A 181 1.84 -0.08 -1.54
N PHE A 182 0.77 0.00 -0.76
CA PHE A 182 -0.36 -0.91 -0.86
C PHE A 182 -1.71 -0.20 -0.74
N GLU A 183 -2.56 -0.42 -1.75
CA GLU A 183 -3.98 -0.04 -1.76
C GLU A 183 -4.81 -1.23 -2.26
N GLY A 184 -5.04 -2.21 -1.40
CA GLY A 184 -5.82 -3.41 -1.75
C GLY A 184 -7.33 -3.17 -1.89
N GLY A 185 -8.02 -4.09 -2.55
CA GLY A 185 -9.48 -4.19 -2.51
C GLY A 185 -9.99 -4.72 -1.15
N PRO A 186 -11.31 -4.84 -0.96
CA PRO A 186 -11.91 -5.34 0.27
C PRO A 186 -11.38 -6.71 0.71
N GLY A 187 -11.02 -6.85 1.99
CA GLY A 187 -10.57 -8.12 2.57
C GLY A 187 -9.10 -8.49 2.28
N SER A 188 -8.32 -7.53 1.78
CA SER A 188 -6.91 -7.73 1.44
C SER A 188 -6.04 -8.06 2.66
N THR A 189 -4.94 -8.78 2.43
CA THR A 189 -3.99 -9.15 3.49
C THR A 189 -2.53 -8.89 3.10
N ILE A 190 -1.69 -8.66 4.11
CA ILE A 190 -0.25 -8.49 3.98
C ILE A 190 0.41 -9.27 5.11
N ASP A 191 1.27 -10.24 4.79
CA ASP A 191 2.00 -11.02 5.80
C ASP A 191 3.50 -11.10 5.49
N GLN A 192 4.35 -10.99 6.51
CA GLN A 192 5.81 -11.18 6.39
C GLN A 192 6.50 -10.30 5.32
N CYS A 193 5.95 -9.12 5.07
CA CYS A 193 6.46 -8.20 4.06
C CYS A 193 7.43 -7.16 4.63
N HIS A 194 8.16 -6.49 3.74
CA HIS A 194 8.97 -5.33 4.06
C HIS A 194 8.62 -4.18 3.12
N PHE A 195 8.37 -3.00 3.68
CA PHE A 195 8.13 -1.78 2.93
C PHE A 195 9.14 -0.71 3.30
N ASP A 196 9.94 -0.29 2.33
CA ASP A 196 10.77 0.91 2.37
C ASP A 196 10.39 1.73 1.13
N VAL A 197 9.35 2.56 1.26
CA VAL A 197 8.72 3.22 0.12
C VAL A 197 8.60 4.73 0.36
N GLY A 198 8.70 5.52 -0.70
CA GLY A 198 8.78 6.99 -0.65
C GLY A 198 7.46 7.76 -0.60
N ASP A 199 6.33 7.13 -0.26
CA ASP A 199 5.02 7.78 -0.18
C ASP A 199 4.08 7.05 0.83
N ASP A 200 2.76 7.10 0.64
CA ASP A 200 1.79 6.39 1.48
C ASP A 200 2.03 4.88 1.44
N VAL A 201 2.41 4.29 2.58
CA VAL A 201 2.83 2.88 2.64
C VAL A 201 1.62 1.95 2.60
N ILE A 202 0.74 1.99 3.61
CA ILE A 202 -0.49 1.20 3.65
C ILE A 202 -1.70 2.14 3.66
N LYS A 203 -2.55 2.03 2.64
CA LYS A 203 -3.78 2.82 2.50
C LYS A 203 -4.99 2.05 3.02
N VAL A 204 -5.59 2.53 4.11
CA VAL A 204 -6.83 1.94 4.67
C VAL A 204 -8.04 2.59 3.99
N TYR A 205 -8.25 2.22 2.72
CA TYR A 205 -9.44 2.59 1.94
C TYR A 205 -10.45 1.46 1.86
N ASN A 206 -10.01 0.25 2.17
CA ASN A 206 -10.82 -0.94 2.31
C ASN A 206 -10.34 -1.69 3.57
N ASP A 207 -11.08 -2.72 3.97
CA ASP A 207 -10.64 -3.63 5.02
C ASP A 207 -9.30 -4.28 4.63
N VAL A 208 -8.32 -4.16 5.52
CA VAL A 208 -6.98 -4.70 5.32
C VAL A 208 -6.43 -5.27 6.63
N THR A 209 -5.83 -6.45 6.55
CA THR A 209 -5.10 -7.06 7.67
C THR A 209 -3.61 -7.16 7.34
N VAL A 210 -2.76 -6.61 8.21
CA VAL A 210 -1.31 -6.58 8.07
C VAL A 210 -0.68 -7.30 9.25
N THR A 211 0.16 -8.30 8.98
CA THR A 211 0.81 -9.12 9.99
C THR A 211 2.30 -9.31 9.72
N HIS A 212 3.11 -9.41 10.79
CA HIS A 212 4.55 -9.75 10.73
C HIS A 212 5.36 -8.90 9.75
N THR A 213 4.95 -7.65 9.54
CA THR A 213 5.45 -6.79 8.46
C THR A 213 6.32 -5.69 9.04
N THR A 214 7.38 -5.33 8.31
CA THR A 214 8.24 -4.20 8.64
C THR A 214 7.97 -3.04 7.70
N ILE A 215 7.80 -1.85 8.26
CA ILE A 215 7.62 -0.59 7.53
C ILE A 215 8.73 0.38 7.94
N VAL A 216 9.50 0.84 6.95
CA VAL A 216 10.51 1.88 7.10
C VAL A 216 9.87 3.22 6.76
N MET A 217 10.00 4.16 7.68
CA MET A 217 9.51 5.51 7.50
C MET A 217 10.62 6.39 6.91
N GLY A 218 10.64 6.46 5.58
CA GLY A 218 11.54 7.27 4.78
C GLY A 218 11.06 8.72 4.56
N ILE A 219 11.80 9.44 3.70
CA ILE A 219 11.44 10.80 3.30
C ILE A 219 10.12 10.74 2.52
N ASN A 220 9.18 11.64 2.85
CA ASN A 220 7.83 11.68 2.28
C ASN A 220 6.90 10.50 2.62
N SER A 221 7.35 9.49 3.36
CA SER A 221 6.50 8.34 3.61
C SER A 221 5.49 8.57 4.74
N VAL A 222 4.37 7.86 4.64
CA VAL A 222 3.33 7.78 5.66
C VAL A 222 3.00 6.31 5.88
N PRO A 223 3.41 5.70 7.00
CA PRO A 223 3.19 4.27 7.27
C PRO A 223 1.73 3.83 7.14
N ILE A 224 0.80 4.59 7.70
CA ILE A 224 -0.64 4.28 7.65
C ILE A 224 -1.40 5.52 7.21
N GLN A 225 -1.99 5.47 6.02
CA GLN A 225 -2.75 6.58 5.44
C GLN A 225 -4.22 6.17 5.27
N PHE A 226 -5.15 7.06 5.61
CA PHE A 226 -6.59 6.77 5.46
C PHE A 226 -7.47 7.96 5.07
N GLY A 227 -6.90 9.01 4.46
CA GLY A 227 -7.63 10.17 3.92
C GLY A 227 -7.51 10.35 2.41
N TRP A 228 -7.38 11.61 1.97
CA TRP A 228 -7.35 12.15 0.59
C TRP A 228 -8.71 12.29 -0.12
N GLY A 229 -9.78 11.70 0.40
CA GLY A 229 -11.13 11.91 -0.09
C GLY A 229 -12.19 11.14 0.69
N SER A 230 -13.45 11.29 0.30
CA SER A 230 -14.61 10.63 0.93
C SER A 230 -14.81 9.22 0.38
N TYR A 231 -13.84 8.34 0.60
CA TYR A 231 -13.90 6.94 0.18
C TYR A 231 -13.43 5.99 1.29
N GLY A 232 -13.93 4.76 1.25
CA GLY A 232 -13.63 3.73 2.24
C GLY A 232 -14.29 3.93 3.59
N SER A 233 -15.44 4.60 3.65
CA SER A 233 -16.19 4.67 4.92
C SER A 233 -16.61 3.27 5.35
N GLY A 234 -16.43 2.96 6.63
CA GLY A 234 -16.55 1.63 7.20
C GLY A 234 -15.24 0.82 7.21
N ALA A 235 -14.20 1.26 6.48
CA ALA A 235 -12.97 0.47 6.36
C ALA A 235 -12.24 0.30 7.71
N LYS A 236 -11.69 -0.91 7.88
CA LYS A 236 -10.93 -1.32 9.06
C LYS A 236 -9.52 -1.79 8.69
N GLY A 237 -8.52 -1.09 9.20
CA GLY A 237 -7.13 -1.52 9.14
C GLY A 237 -6.73 -2.26 10.42
N ILE A 238 -6.34 -3.52 10.31
CA ILE A 238 -5.85 -4.33 11.43
C ILE A 238 -4.36 -4.61 11.25
N PHE A 239 -3.54 -4.18 12.19
CA PHE A 239 -2.09 -4.34 12.17
C PHE A 239 -1.70 -5.17 13.38
N ARG A 240 -1.06 -6.33 13.16
CA ARG A 240 -0.57 -7.19 14.24
C ARG A 240 0.89 -7.51 14.08
N ASN A 241 1.67 -7.37 15.14
CA ASN A 241 3.08 -7.74 15.09
C ASN A 241 3.84 -6.96 13.98
N VAL A 242 3.46 -5.70 13.76
CA VAL A 242 4.05 -4.83 12.74
C VAL A 242 5.11 -3.94 13.37
N LYS A 243 6.28 -3.86 12.74
CA LYS A 243 7.36 -2.95 13.14
C LYS A 243 7.36 -1.73 12.22
N ILE A 244 7.17 -0.54 12.78
CA ILE A 244 7.26 0.74 12.09
C ILE A 244 8.44 1.50 12.68
N TYR A 245 9.43 1.86 11.88
CA TYR A 245 10.58 2.63 12.37
C TYR A 245 11.13 3.58 11.32
N GLY A 246 11.76 4.66 11.77
CA GLY A 246 12.41 5.63 10.89
C GLY A 246 12.68 6.95 11.61
N ASN A 247 13.49 7.81 11.02
CA ASN A 247 13.91 9.08 11.63
C ASN A 247 13.48 10.31 10.83
N VAL A 248 12.78 10.10 9.72
CA VAL A 248 12.25 11.09 8.78
C VAL A 248 10.80 10.75 8.45
N GLY A 249 10.08 11.65 7.78
CA GLY A 249 8.70 11.41 7.37
C GLY A 249 8.15 12.51 6.48
N ARG A 250 6.87 12.41 6.12
CA ARG A 250 6.19 13.47 5.35
C ARG A 250 6.00 14.75 6.16
N GLY A 251 6.50 15.84 5.58
CA GLY A 251 6.30 17.19 6.11
C GLY A 251 6.95 17.40 7.49
N PRO A 252 6.67 18.55 8.13
CA PRO A 252 7.31 18.91 9.40
C PRO A 252 6.90 18.00 10.56
N ALA A 253 5.73 17.37 10.48
CA ALA A 253 5.25 16.45 11.51
C ALA A 253 5.93 15.08 11.43
N GLY A 254 6.18 14.58 10.21
CA GLY A 254 6.61 13.19 10.00
C GLY A 254 5.71 12.24 10.78
N ALA A 255 4.43 12.15 10.42
CA ALA A 255 3.45 11.40 11.20
C ALA A 255 3.32 9.94 10.74
N THR A 256 3.07 9.03 11.69
CA THR A 256 2.89 7.60 11.42
C THR A 256 1.50 7.28 10.87
N LEU A 257 0.46 7.88 11.46
CA LEU A 257 -0.94 7.78 11.05
C LEU A 257 -1.42 9.12 10.51
N VAL A 258 -1.88 9.16 9.26
CA VAL A 258 -2.30 10.41 8.61
C VAL A 258 -3.68 10.28 7.96
N ALA A 259 -4.51 11.28 8.23
CA ALA A 259 -5.80 11.49 7.58
C ALA A 259 -5.84 12.92 7.06
N ARG A 260 -5.96 13.11 5.74
CA ARG A 260 -5.82 14.45 5.15
C ARG A 260 -7.13 15.16 4.80
N ALA A 261 -8.03 14.49 4.10
CA ALA A 261 -9.23 15.12 3.56
C ALA A 261 -10.33 14.07 3.38
N GLY A 262 -11.59 14.50 3.50
CA GLY A 262 -12.77 13.67 3.22
C GLY A 262 -13.74 13.58 4.39
N ARG A 263 -14.82 12.84 4.15
CA ARG A 263 -15.84 12.49 5.14
C ARG A 263 -16.01 10.97 5.16
N TYR A 264 -15.63 10.35 6.27
CA TYR A 264 -15.70 8.91 6.43
C TYR A 264 -15.70 8.51 7.90
N GLU A 265 -16.18 7.30 8.17
CA GLU A 265 -15.91 6.57 9.40
C GLU A 265 -14.87 5.50 9.13
N LYS A 266 -13.77 5.45 9.89
CA LYS A 266 -12.73 4.41 9.72
C LYS A 266 -12.18 3.96 11.06
N SER A 267 -11.70 2.72 11.11
CA SER A 267 -11.04 2.17 12.28
C SER A 267 -9.65 1.64 11.98
N VAL A 268 -8.71 1.89 12.88
CA VAL A 268 -7.34 1.37 12.83
C VAL A 268 -7.04 0.68 14.16
N VAL A 269 -6.60 -0.57 14.09
CA VAL A 269 -6.24 -1.39 15.25
C VAL A 269 -4.78 -1.80 15.13
N LEU A 270 -3.97 -1.45 16.12
CA LEU A 270 -2.57 -1.87 16.24
C LEU A 270 -2.44 -2.77 17.48
N GLU A 271 -2.11 -4.03 17.26
CA GLU A 271 -1.95 -5.05 18.31
C GLU A 271 -0.53 -5.60 18.27
N ASP A 272 0.17 -5.52 19.40
CA ASP A 272 1.53 -6.05 19.57
C ASP A 272 2.52 -5.53 18.51
N CYS A 273 2.34 -4.28 18.08
CA CYS A 273 3.20 -3.61 17.10
C CYS A 273 4.41 -2.96 17.81
N SER A 274 5.32 -2.36 17.05
CA SER A 274 6.36 -1.47 17.59
C SER A 274 6.45 -0.23 16.73
N ILE A 275 6.36 0.95 17.34
CA ILE A 275 6.50 2.24 16.66
C ILE A 275 7.73 2.95 17.22
N ASP A 276 8.75 3.11 16.38
CA ASP A 276 9.99 3.78 16.72
C ASP A 276 10.32 4.89 15.71
N THR A 277 9.70 6.05 15.91
CA THR A 277 9.83 7.23 15.07
C THR A 277 10.19 8.46 15.91
N PRO A 278 11.40 8.50 16.52
CA PRO A 278 11.73 9.40 17.63
C PRO A 278 11.73 10.89 17.26
N ASN A 279 11.78 11.22 15.96
CA ASN A 279 11.71 12.59 15.44
C ASN A 279 10.32 12.96 14.90
N GLY A 280 9.44 11.98 14.75
CA GLY A 280 8.13 12.13 14.11
C GLY A 280 6.98 12.24 15.10
N ALA A 281 5.79 12.44 14.55
CA ALA A 281 4.53 12.41 15.27
C ALA A 281 3.85 11.04 15.16
N LEU A 282 2.96 10.71 16.12
CA LEU A 282 2.08 9.55 15.94
C LEU A 282 0.96 9.85 14.93
N PHE A 283 0.33 11.02 15.07
CA PHE A 283 -0.83 11.44 14.31
C PHE A 283 -0.58 12.73 13.52
N HIS A 284 -1.23 12.83 12.37
CA HIS A 284 -1.55 14.09 11.72
C HIS A 284 -2.93 13.93 11.08
N LEU A 285 -3.96 14.28 11.85
CA LEU A 285 -5.36 14.21 11.41
C LEU A 285 -5.79 15.63 11.05
N HIS A 286 -5.75 15.92 9.76
CA HIS A 286 -5.88 17.26 9.21
C HIS A 286 -7.27 17.87 9.40
N PRO A 287 -7.37 19.22 9.45
CA PRO A 287 -8.65 19.94 9.49
C PRO A 287 -9.57 19.63 8.30
N GLU A 288 -9.02 19.33 7.12
CA GLU A 288 -9.82 19.00 5.94
C GLU A 288 -10.52 17.61 6.04
N ALA A 289 -10.22 16.84 7.10
CA ALA A 289 -10.94 15.63 7.48
C ALA A 289 -11.81 15.83 8.73
N ALA A 290 -12.09 17.07 9.15
CA ALA A 290 -12.76 17.38 10.43
C ALA A 290 -14.13 16.68 10.59
N ASP A 291 -14.87 16.51 9.51
CA ASP A 291 -16.17 15.85 9.46
C ASP A 291 -16.08 14.30 9.44
N SER A 292 -14.88 13.73 9.66
CA SER A 292 -14.66 12.28 9.70
C SER A 292 -14.61 11.77 11.14
N LEU A 293 -15.10 10.55 11.35
CA LEU A 293 -14.96 9.80 12.60
C LEU A 293 -13.83 8.78 12.45
N ILE A 294 -12.76 8.98 13.21
CA ILE A 294 -11.60 8.08 13.17
C ILE A 294 -11.46 7.38 14.53
N GLN A 295 -11.54 6.05 14.51
CA GLN A 295 -11.34 5.21 15.69
C GLN A 295 -9.95 4.58 15.63
N VAL A 296 -9.12 4.81 16.66
CA VAL A 296 -7.79 4.21 16.76
C VAL A 296 -7.67 3.43 18.05
N THR A 297 -7.30 2.17 17.96
CA THR A 297 -7.04 1.31 19.12
C THR A 297 -5.62 0.77 19.03
N ILE A 298 -4.80 1.09 20.01
CA ILE A 298 -3.43 0.59 20.15
C ILE A 298 -3.35 -0.28 21.39
N LYS A 299 -2.84 -1.51 21.27
CA LYS A 299 -2.70 -2.49 22.35
C LYS A 299 -1.34 -3.17 22.28
N GLY A 300 -0.72 -3.42 23.43
CA GLY A 300 0.54 -4.16 23.53
C GLY A 300 1.71 -3.55 22.74
N THR A 301 1.62 -2.28 22.37
CA THR A 301 2.51 -1.66 21.40
C THR A 301 3.44 -0.67 22.09
N PRO A 302 4.76 -0.92 22.17
CA PRO A 302 5.73 0.09 22.53
C PRO A 302 5.77 1.22 21.50
N ILE A 303 5.79 2.47 21.99
CA ILE A 303 5.81 3.68 21.16
C ILE A 303 6.94 4.60 21.62
N ARG A 304 7.79 5.01 20.68
CA ARG A 304 8.78 6.09 20.84
C ARG A 304 8.60 7.12 19.71
N ILE A 305 8.12 8.30 20.07
CA ILE A 305 7.80 9.41 19.15
C ILE A 305 8.31 10.74 19.70
N LYS A 306 8.36 11.79 18.88
CA LYS A 306 8.64 13.16 19.34
C LYS A 306 7.42 13.80 19.99
N ALA A 307 6.24 13.59 19.41
CA ALA A 307 4.97 14.14 19.86
C ALA A 307 3.80 13.30 19.33
N PHE A 308 2.59 13.46 19.87
CA PHE A 308 1.41 12.85 19.26
C PHE A 308 0.98 13.53 17.96
N GLY A 309 1.28 14.81 17.79
CA GLY A 309 0.91 15.59 16.61
C GLY A 309 -0.54 16.08 16.61
N PRO A 310 -0.93 16.87 15.59
CA PRO A 310 -2.22 17.53 15.55
C PRO A 310 -3.36 16.55 15.22
N ILE A 311 -4.49 16.72 15.92
CA ILE A 311 -5.74 16.02 15.70
C ILE A 311 -6.83 17.06 15.53
N SER A 312 -7.38 17.18 14.32
CA SER A 312 -8.43 18.15 13.96
C SER A 312 -9.72 17.47 13.52
N THR A 313 -9.92 16.20 13.88
CA THR A 313 -11.07 15.37 13.50
C THR A 313 -11.78 14.84 14.74
N GLU A 314 -13.05 14.44 14.60
CA GLU A 314 -13.69 13.66 15.66
C GLU A 314 -12.97 12.31 15.79
N THR A 315 -12.50 12.00 17.00
CA THR A 315 -11.72 10.80 17.22
C THR A 315 -12.09 10.06 18.48
N ARG A 316 -11.94 8.74 18.42
CA ARG A 316 -11.96 7.84 19.58
C ARG A 316 -10.65 7.08 19.59
N ILE A 317 -9.70 7.55 20.40
CA ILE A 317 -8.36 6.99 20.47
C ILE A 317 -8.16 6.33 21.83
N THR A 318 -7.77 5.06 21.81
CA THR A 318 -7.39 4.28 22.99
C THR A 318 -5.97 3.76 22.81
N ILE A 319 -5.10 4.01 23.77
CA ILE A 319 -3.71 3.57 23.77
C ILE A 319 -3.45 2.71 25.01
N ASN A 320 -3.12 1.44 24.80
CA ASN A 320 -2.83 0.44 25.81
C ASN A 320 -3.88 0.38 26.94
N GLY A 321 -5.16 0.48 26.55
CA GLY A 321 -6.31 0.42 27.46
C GLY A 321 -6.74 1.77 28.06
N ALA A 322 -5.96 2.84 27.86
CA ALA A 322 -6.31 4.18 28.32
C ALA A 322 -6.87 5.05 27.18
N PRO A 323 -7.95 5.82 27.39
CA PRO A 323 -8.36 6.86 26.45
C PRO A 323 -7.24 7.89 26.26
N TYR A 324 -7.03 8.34 25.03
CA TYR A 324 -6.08 9.41 24.72
C TYR A 324 -6.58 10.75 25.27
N ALA A 325 -5.68 11.46 25.97
CA ALA A 325 -5.91 12.84 26.43
C ALA A 325 -5.13 13.81 25.52
N PRO A 326 -5.78 14.77 24.83
CA PRO A 326 -5.13 15.68 23.87
C PRO A 326 -3.98 16.53 24.43
N ASP A 327 -3.96 16.75 25.74
CA ASP A 327 -2.95 17.53 26.47
C ASP A 327 -1.80 16.68 27.02
N THR A 328 -1.79 15.37 26.74
CA THR A 328 -0.73 14.48 27.21
C THR A 328 0.63 14.88 26.66
N LYS A 329 1.62 14.97 27.56
CA LYS A 329 3.04 15.16 27.22
C LYS A 329 3.79 13.84 27.09
N GLN A 330 3.08 12.71 27.20
CA GLN A 330 3.69 11.39 27.15
C GLN A 330 4.19 11.08 25.74
N THR A 331 5.50 10.98 25.55
CA THR A 331 6.10 10.66 24.25
C THR A 331 6.62 9.23 24.15
N ARG A 332 6.48 8.48 25.26
CA ARG A 332 6.92 7.09 25.38
C ARG A 332 5.86 6.24 26.07
N TRP A 333 5.62 5.08 25.48
CA TRP A 333 4.86 4.01 26.11
C TRP A 333 5.75 2.79 26.14
N ASP A 334 6.31 2.51 27.31
CA ASP A 334 7.04 1.28 27.54
C ASP A 334 6.00 0.18 27.77
N TYR A 335 6.00 -0.82 26.89
CA TYR A 335 5.31 -2.08 27.10
C TYR A 335 6.40 -3.14 27.26
N PRO A 336 6.26 -4.16 28.15
CA PRO A 336 7.24 -5.24 28.21
C PRO A 336 7.48 -5.73 26.79
N LEU A 337 8.72 -5.55 26.33
CA LEU A 337 9.09 -5.66 24.91
C LEU A 337 8.38 -6.88 24.33
N ALA A 338 7.46 -6.63 23.39
CA ALA A 338 7.00 -7.68 22.51
C ALA A 338 8.27 -8.39 22.03
N LYS A 339 8.35 -9.72 22.20
CA LYS A 339 9.52 -10.51 21.82
C LYS A 339 10.00 -9.97 20.48
N PRO A 340 11.29 -9.56 20.35
CA PRO A 340 11.76 -8.86 19.17
C PRO A 340 11.22 -9.58 17.95
N VAL A 341 10.38 -8.88 17.19
CA VAL A 341 9.77 -9.42 15.98
C VAL A 341 10.90 -9.50 14.99
N GLY A 342 11.61 -10.62 15.05
CA GLY A 342 12.58 -10.99 14.06
C GLY A 342 11.82 -11.16 12.75
N CYS A 343 11.72 -10.10 11.96
CA CYS A 343 12.19 -10.27 10.61
C CYS A 343 13.66 -10.64 10.81
N SER A 344 13.97 -11.95 10.88
CA SER A 344 15.26 -12.51 11.33
C SER A 344 16.43 -12.13 10.42
N ARG A 345 16.20 -11.18 9.53
CA ARG A 345 17.06 -10.79 8.45
C ARG A 345 17.42 -9.32 8.62
N ALA A 346 18.70 -9.09 8.91
CA ALA A 346 19.32 -7.84 8.51
C ALA A 346 19.16 -7.76 6.98
N LEU A 347 18.27 -6.89 6.52
CA LEU A 347 18.26 -6.55 5.10
C LEU A 347 19.65 -6.01 4.77
N PRO A 348 20.18 -6.29 3.56
CA PRO A 348 21.42 -5.66 3.13
C PRO A 348 21.29 -4.16 3.38
N ILE A 349 22.23 -3.59 4.14
CA ILE A 349 22.38 -2.14 4.23
C ILE A 349 22.49 -1.71 2.77
N MET A 350 21.44 -1.08 2.24
CA MET A 350 21.42 -0.66 0.84
C MET A 350 22.49 0.40 0.69
N ARG A 351 23.69 -0.03 0.25
CA ARG A 351 24.62 0.88 -0.41
C ARG A 351 23.86 1.34 -1.64
N ARG A 352 23.63 2.64 -1.76
CA ARG A 352 23.15 3.28 -2.99
C ARG A 352 23.90 2.60 -4.15
N ASP A 353 23.17 1.92 -5.02
CA ASP A 353 23.74 1.39 -6.25
C ASP A 353 24.32 2.60 -6.98
N ALA A 354 25.65 2.57 -7.20
CA ALA A 354 26.37 3.66 -7.82
C ALA A 354 25.68 3.99 -9.14
N GLN A 355 25.14 5.21 -9.25
CA GLN A 355 24.61 5.65 -10.53
C GLN A 355 25.79 5.84 -11.49
N PRO A 356 25.64 5.57 -12.80
CA PRO A 356 26.69 5.84 -13.79
C PRO A 356 27.19 7.30 -13.79
N SER A 357 26.46 8.21 -13.14
CA SER A 357 26.76 9.63 -13.02
C SER A 357 27.28 10.07 -11.64
N ASP A 358 27.49 9.18 -10.67
CA ASP A 358 27.92 9.57 -9.34
C ASP A 358 29.44 9.89 -9.33
N GLU A 359 29.82 11.13 -8.98
CA GLU A 359 31.22 11.50 -8.71
C GLU A 359 31.76 10.72 -7.49
N PRO A 360 33.08 10.42 -7.46
CA PRO A 360 33.68 9.66 -6.36
C PRO A 360 33.55 10.44 -5.04
N ILE A 361 32.76 9.90 -4.11
CA ILE A 361 32.56 10.48 -2.78
C ILE A 361 33.86 10.39 -1.99
N LEU A 362 34.63 11.48 -1.96
CA LEU A 362 35.68 11.71 -0.97
C LEU A 362 35.01 11.90 0.40
N ARG A 363 35.25 10.94 1.29
CA ARG A 363 34.77 10.98 2.69
C ARG A 363 35.67 11.91 3.51
N TRP A 364 35.04 12.80 4.28
CA TRP A 364 35.57 13.31 5.54
C TRP A 364 34.84 12.64 6.68
#